data_AF-A0A8H9LDW6-F1
#
_entry.id   AF-A0A8H9LDW6-F1
#
_cell.length_a   1.000
_cell.length_b   1.000
_cell.length_c   1.000
_cell.angle_alpha   90.00
_cell.angle_beta   90.00
_cell.angle_gamma   90.00
#
_symmetry.space_group_name_H-M   'P 1'
#
loop_
_entity.id
_entity.type
_entity.pdbx_description
1 polymer ?
#
loop_
_entity_poly.entity_id
_entity_poly.type
_entity_poly.pdbx_seq_one_letter_code
_entity_poly.pdbx_strand_id
1 'polypeptide(L)'
;MNSETANLLFDVVERLEKSIVARDCPAVVLLDGERRLVLSDYDYLRDRKTAVAFERRAAAKAGEIGVRRWVLAVPQVWIFEPPSTVATRAVSNHALREGEQEAITWMSFDRDDGVDYGRVAYVRRPSGEPVFEEPEMFEVGVRPREIMPGFTLLRELLNE
;
A
#
# COMPACT_ATOMS: atom_id res chain seq x y z
N MET A 1 -14.95 -3.25 -3.62
CA MET A 1 -14.48 -2.03 -4.32
C MET A 1 -15.34 -1.60 -5.51
N ASN A 2 -15.88 -0.37 -5.49
CA ASN A 2 -16.49 0.30 -6.64
C ASN A 2 -15.45 0.77 -7.69
N SER A 3 -15.95 1.18 -8.87
CA SER A 3 -15.12 1.61 -9.99
C SER A 3 -14.28 2.86 -9.71
N GLU A 4 -14.75 3.79 -8.87
CA GLU A 4 -14.00 5.01 -8.55
C GLU A 4 -12.76 4.70 -7.70
N THR A 5 -12.93 3.84 -6.70
CA THR A 5 -11.84 3.36 -5.84
C THR A 5 -10.88 2.46 -6.63
N ALA A 6 -11.38 1.65 -7.56
CA ALA A 6 -10.53 0.89 -8.48
C ALA A 6 -9.65 1.80 -9.35
N ASN A 7 -10.19 2.90 -9.89
CA ASN A 7 -9.42 3.87 -10.65
C ASN A 7 -8.31 4.52 -9.81
N LEU A 8 -8.59 4.81 -8.53
CA LEU A 8 -7.56 5.30 -7.60
C LEU A 8 -6.46 4.26 -7.36
N LEU A 9 -6.84 2.98 -7.19
CA LEU A 9 -5.89 1.89 -7.02
C LEU A 9 -4.96 1.79 -8.22
N PHE A 10 -5.50 1.79 -9.44
CA PHE A 10 -4.69 1.71 -10.65
C PHE A 10 -3.74 2.91 -10.80
N ASP A 11 -4.18 4.13 -10.48
CA ASP A 11 -3.31 5.33 -10.50
C ASP A 11 -2.15 5.20 -9.50
N VAL A 12 -2.44 4.77 -8.26
CA VAL A 12 -1.41 4.58 -7.23
C VAL A 12 -0.43 3.47 -7.61
N VAL A 13 -0.93 2.34 -8.12
CA VAL A 13 -0.11 1.21 -8.58
C VAL A 13 0.80 1.66 -9.72
N GLU A 14 0.26 2.31 -10.77
CA GLU A 14 1.06 2.77 -11.91
C GLU A 14 2.19 3.72 -11.48
N ARG A 15 1.95 4.59 -10.50
CA ARG A 15 2.99 5.46 -9.92
C ARG A 15 4.08 4.69 -9.20
N LEU A 16 3.70 3.66 -8.45
CA LEU A 16 4.65 2.81 -7.75
C LEU A 16 5.44 1.93 -8.71
N GLU A 17 4.81 1.38 -9.75
CA GLU A 17 5.50 0.62 -10.79
C GLU A 17 6.59 1.48 -11.45
N LYS A 18 6.26 2.71 -11.85
CA LYS A 18 7.24 3.68 -12.37
C LYS A 18 8.37 3.97 -11.38
N SER A 19 8.04 4.12 -10.09
CA SER A 19 9.04 4.35 -9.04
C SER A 19 9.97 3.13 -8.88
N ILE A 20 9.41 1.92 -8.85
CA ILE A 20 10.16 0.67 -8.68
C ILE A 20 11.08 0.43 -9.89
N VAL A 21 10.63 0.75 -11.10
CA VAL A 21 11.47 0.75 -12.32
C VAL A 21 12.63 1.74 -12.17
N ALA A 22 12.38 2.93 -11.60
CA ALA A 22 13.41 3.92 -11.27
C ALA A 22 14.27 3.55 -10.05
N ARG A 23 14.05 2.38 -9.43
CA ARG A 23 14.71 1.89 -8.20
C ARG A 23 14.38 2.69 -6.94
N ASP A 24 13.26 3.38 -6.96
CA ASP A 24 12.66 4.05 -5.81
C ASP A 24 11.50 3.19 -5.28
N CYS A 25 11.37 3.08 -3.95
CA CYS A 25 10.32 2.28 -3.31
C CYS A 25 9.59 3.05 -2.20
N PRO A 26 8.99 4.23 -2.49
CA PRO A 26 8.24 4.97 -1.48
C PRO A 26 6.93 4.25 -1.15
N ALA A 27 6.35 4.53 0.01
CA ALA A 27 4.91 4.40 0.19
C ALA A 27 4.21 5.55 -0.52
N VAL A 28 3.07 5.29 -1.14
CA VAL A 28 2.25 6.31 -1.84
C VAL A 28 0.81 6.20 -1.36
N VAL A 29 0.23 7.32 -0.93
CA VAL A 29 -1.20 7.44 -0.66
C VAL A 29 -1.84 8.45 -1.60
N LEU A 30 -2.98 8.08 -2.18
CA LEU A 30 -3.85 8.98 -2.92
C LEU A 30 -5.13 9.18 -2.12
N LEU A 31 -5.45 10.44 -1.85
CA LEU A 31 -6.64 10.90 -1.12
C LEU A 31 -7.59 11.59 -2.11
N ASP A 32 -8.85 11.20 -2.13
CA ASP A 32 -9.88 11.76 -3.02
C ASP A 32 -11.07 12.28 -2.18
N GLY A 33 -11.19 13.61 -2.16
CA GLY A 33 -12.24 14.37 -1.48
C GLY A 33 -12.65 15.58 -2.33
N GLU A 34 -12.70 16.77 -1.73
CA GLU A 34 -12.92 18.04 -2.46
C GLU A 34 -11.87 18.29 -3.56
N ARG A 35 -10.67 17.74 -3.38
CA ARG A 35 -9.59 17.69 -4.36
C ARG A 35 -8.81 16.39 -4.21
N ARG A 36 -8.07 16.00 -5.24
CA ARG A 36 -7.12 14.88 -5.17
C ARG A 36 -5.78 15.33 -4.61
N LEU A 37 -5.24 14.56 -3.67
CA LEU A 37 -3.89 14.73 -3.14
C LEU A 37 -3.12 13.42 -3.27
N VAL A 38 -1.84 13.51 -3.61
CA VAL A 38 -0.90 12.39 -3.61
C VAL A 38 0.22 12.73 -2.64
N LEU A 39 0.48 11.84 -1.68
CA LEU A 39 1.59 11.96 -0.74
C LEU A 39 2.47 10.72 -0.85
N SER A 40 3.78 10.92 -0.71
CA SER A 40 4.75 9.83 -0.71
C SER A 40 5.73 9.93 0.45
N ASP A 41 6.26 8.78 0.89
CA ASP A 41 7.27 8.71 1.94
C ASP A 41 8.24 7.54 1.68
N TYR A 42 9.52 7.87 1.53
CA TYR A 42 10.60 6.91 1.22
C TYR A 42 11.10 6.16 2.46
N ASP A 43 10.87 6.72 3.66
CA ASP A 43 11.29 6.13 4.93
C ASP A 43 10.17 5.29 5.57
N TYR A 44 9.02 5.14 4.90
CA TYR A 44 7.83 4.48 5.44
C TYR A 44 8.13 3.11 6.06
N LEU A 45 8.97 2.30 5.42
CA LEU A 45 9.35 0.95 5.88
C LEU A 45 10.57 0.92 6.80
N ARG A 46 11.16 2.07 7.14
CA ARG A 46 12.33 2.13 8.04
C ARG A 46 11.97 1.57 9.41
N ASP A 47 10.86 2.05 9.97
CA ASP A 47 10.37 1.66 11.29
C ASP A 47 8.90 2.04 11.45
N ARG A 48 8.26 1.44 12.46
CA ARG A 48 6.85 1.67 12.77
C ARG A 48 6.54 3.14 13.12
N LYS A 49 7.46 3.85 13.78
CA LYS A 49 7.26 5.25 14.16
C LYS A 49 7.14 6.13 12.92
N THR A 50 7.93 5.83 11.89
CA THR A 50 7.95 6.56 10.62
C THR A 50 6.69 6.29 9.81
N ALA A 51 6.26 5.03 9.70
CA ALA A 51 4.98 4.67 9.07
C ALA A 51 3.79 5.41 9.72
N VAL A 52 3.69 5.36 11.06
CA VAL A 52 2.65 6.06 11.84
C VAL A 52 2.69 7.57 11.59
N ALA A 53 3.88 8.16 11.56
CA ALA A 53 4.02 9.59 11.32
C ALA A 53 3.55 9.99 9.92
N PHE A 54 3.82 9.17 8.90
CA PHE A 54 3.31 9.41 7.54
C PHE A 54 1.79 9.28 7.48
N GLU A 55 1.24 8.20 8.03
CA GLU A 55 -0.20 7.94 8.02
C GLU A 55 -1.00 9.02 8.76
N ARG A 56 -0.48 9.54 9.88
CA ARG A 56 -1.10 10.68 10.58
C ARG A 56 -1.08 11.97 9.77
N ARG A 57 0.00 12.24 9.03
CA ARG A 57 0.05 13.40 8.12
C ARG A 57 -0.96 13.23 6.99
N ALA A 58 -1.11 12.02 6.45
CA ALA A 58 -2.12 11.71 5.46
C ALA A 58 -3.54 11.87 6.01
N ALA A 59 -3.81 11.42 7.24
CA ALA A 59 -5.10 11.59 7.92
C ALA A 59 -5.44 13.07 8.11
N ALA A 60 -4.51 13.87 8.61
CA ALA A 60 -4.72 15.32 8.75
C ALA A 60 -5.04 15.98 7.40
N LYS A 61 -4.35 15.59 6.33
CA LYS A 61 -4.63 16.08 4.97
C LYS A 61 -5.96 15.60 4.42
N ALA A 62 -6.39 14.39 4.76
CA ALA A 62 -7.69 13.86 4.41
C ALA A 62 -8.82 14.65 5.09
N GLY A 63 -8.67 14.99 6.37
CA GLY A 63 -9.60 15.85 7.10
C GLY A 63 -9.72 17.25 6.48
N GLU A 64 -8.59 17.87 6.08
CA GLU A 64 -8.57 19.17 5.41
C GLU A 64 -9.35 19.23 4.08
N ILE A 65 -9.55 18.09 3.40
CA ILE A 65 -10.21 18.04 2.09
C ILE A 65 -11.52 17.25 2.09
N GLY A 66 -12.02 16.86 3.27
CA GLY A 66 -13.22 16.02 3.38
C GLY A 66 -13.12 14.73 2.57
N VAL A 67 -12.06 13.93 2.79
CA VAL A 67 -11.81 12.72 2.01
C VAL A 67 -13.01 11.78 2.03
N ARG A 68 -13.35 11.22 0.87
CA ARG A 68 -14.42 10.20 0.74
C ARG A 68 -13.84 8.82 0.51
N ARG A 69 -12.68 8.75 -0.14
CA ARG A 69 -11.95 7.52 -0.42
C ARG A 69 -10.45 7.76 -0.50
N TRP A 70 -9.68 6.71 -0.26
CA TRP A 70 -8.25 6.74 -0.39
C TRP A 70 -7.68 5.37 -0.70
N VAL A 71 -6.47 5.36 -1.28
CA VAL A 71 -5.67 4.15 -1.45
C VAL A 71 -4.26 4.43 -0.98
N LEU A 72 -3.76 3.62 -0.05
CA LEU A 72 -2.35 3.56 0.34
C LEU A 72 -1.75 2.31 -0.26
N ALA A 73 -0.62 2.46 -0.94
CA ALA A 73 0.16 1.33 -1.46
C ALA A 73 1.62 1.44 -1.06
N VAL A 74 2.23 0.30 -0.77
CA VAL A 74 3.57 0.19 -0.18
C VAL A 74 4.33 -0.99 -0.82
N PRO A 75 5.47 -0.75 -1.47
CA PRO A 75 6.32 -1.84 -1.97
C PRO A 75 6.97 -2.60 -0.82
N GLN A 76 6.70 -3.90 -0.67
CA GLN A 76 7.22 -4.75 0.39
C GLN A 76 7.73 -6.10 -0.18
N VAL A 77 8.51 -6.82 0.60
CA VAL A 77 8.76 -8.24 0.38
C VAL A 77 7.88 -9.04 1.34
N TRP A 78 7.04 -9.89 0.78
CA TRP A 78 6.21 -10.86 1.48
C TRP A 78 7.03 -12.10 1.77
N ILE A 79 6.90 -12.64 2.97
CA ILE A 79 7.53 -13.87 3.43
C ILE A 79 6.40 -14.81 3.82
N PHE A 80 6.21 -15.86 3.03
CA PHE A 80 5.16 -16.86 3.26
C PHE A 80 5.67 -17.90 4.27
N GLU A 81 5.15 -17.84 5.49
CA GLU A 81 5.49 -18.76 6.58
C GLU A 81 4.37 -19.79 6.79
N PRO A 82 4.67 -21.10 6.77
CA PRO A 82 3.71 -22.13 7.15
C PRO A 82 3.21 -21.94 8.60
N PRO A 83 1.93 -22.24 8.92
CA PRO A 83 0.93 -22.88 8.06
C PRO A 83 0.07 -21.92 7.21
N SER A 84 0.11 -20.59 7.41
CA SER A 84 -0.62 -19.57 6.60
C SER A 84 -0.31 -18.14 7.07
N THR A 85 0.90 -17.86 7.54
CA THR A 85 1.26 -16.52 8.03
C THR A 85 2.04 -15.79 6.96
N VAL A 86 1.73 -14.51 6.75
CA VAL A 86 2.53 -13.63 5.90
C VAL A 86 3.24 -12.64 6.81
N ALA A 87 4.56 -12.69 6.83
CA ALA A 87 5.39 -11.61 7.36
C ALA A 87 5.80 -10.67 6.21
N THR A 88 6.12 -9.43 6.52
CA THR A 88 6.59 -8.46 5.53
C THR A 88 7.89 -7.80 5.98
N ARG A 89 8.74 -7.48 5.01
CA ARG A 89 9.95 -6.68 5.22
C ARG A 89 10.12 -5.65 4.11
N ALA A 90 11.00 -4.67 4.35
CA ALA A 90 11.34 -3.67 3.35
C ALA A 90 11.94 -4.31 2.09
N VAL A 91 11.64 -3.70 0.93
CA VAL A 91 12.35 -3.99 -0.33
C VAL A 91 13.82 -3.59 -0.15
N SER A 92 14.72 -4.41 -0.68
CA SER A 92 16.15 -4.17 -0.62
C SER A 92 16.84 -4.78 -1.82
N ASN A 93 18.10 -4.41 -2.08
CA ASN A 93 18.89 -4.97 -3.19
C ASN A 93 19.34 -6.43 -2.98
N HIS A 94 18.96 -7.07 -1.87
CA HIS A 94 19.27 -8.48 -1.64
C HIS A 94 18.39 -9.38 -2.50
N ALA A 95 18.97 -10.48 -2.98
CA ALA A 95 18.20 -11.51 -3.66
C ALA A 95 17.08 -12.04 -2.75
N LEU A 96 15.94 -12.35 -3.36
CA LEU A 96 14.84 -13.02 -2.66
C LEU A 96 15.27 -14.42 -2.23
N ARG A 97 14.83 -14.81 -1.04
CA ARG A 97 14.97 -16.18 -0.52
C ARG A 97 13.79 -17.03 -0.97
N GLU A 98 13.93 -18.35 -0.85
CA GLU A 98 12.80 -19.26 -1.04
C GLU A 98 11.65 -18.87 -0.10
N GLY A 99 10.42 -18.82 -0.64
CA GLY A 99 9.25 -18.36 0.10
C GLY A 99 9.10 -16.84 0.22
N GLU A 100 9.96 -16.04 -0.42
CA GLU A 100 9.81 -14.59 -0.51
C GLU A 100 9.26 -14.14 -1.87
N GLN A 101 8.45 -13.06 -1.86
CA GLN A 101 7.93 -12.44 -3.07
C GLN A 101 7.89 -10.92 -2.93
N GLU A 102 8.35 -10.19 -3.93
CA GLU A 102 8.14 -8.74 -3.99
C GLU A 102 6.66 -8.45 -4.34
N ALA A 103 6.07 -7.48 -3.64
CA ALA A 103 4.69 -7.09 -3.87
C ALA A 103 4.46 -5.61 -3.54
N ILE A 104 3.58 -4.95 -4.27
CA ILE A 104 2.96 -3.70 -3.85
C ILE A 104 1.77 -4.07 -2.99
N THR A 105 1.87 -3.88 -1.67
CA THR A 105 0.74 -4.13 -0.75
C THR A 105 -0.12 -2.90 -0.70
N TRP A 106 -1.44 -3.04 -0.83
CA TRP A 106 -2.34 -1.90 -0.83
C TRP A 106 -3.53 -2.11 0.11
N MET A 107 -4.02 -0.98 0.64
CA MET A 107 -5.26 -0.85 1.38
C MET A 107 -6.04 0.30 0.76
N SER A 108 -7.32 0.06 0.49
CA SER A 108 -8.26 1.10 0.08
C SER A 108 -9.33 1.29 1.15
N PHE A 109 -9.89 2.48 1.17
CA PHE A 109 -11.09 2.80 1.92
C PHE A 109 -11.98 3.65 1.04
N ASP A 110 -13.27 3.36 1.06
CA ASP A 110 -14.32 4.20 0.54
C ASP A 110 -15.42 4.27 1.60
N ARG A 111 -15.96 5.47 1.84
CA ARG A 111 -16.99 5.68 2.86
C ARG A 111 -18.26 4.83 2.63
N ASP A 112 -18.58 4.54 1.37
CA ASP A 112 -19.80 3.84 0.97
C ASP A 112 -19.57 2.33 0.83
N ASP A 113 -18.34 1.88 0.51
CA ASP A 113 -18.01 0.46 0.29
C ASP A 113 -17.17 -0.20 1.41
N GLY A 114 -16.58 0.60 2.30
CA GLY A 114 -15.71 0.11 3.37
C GLY A 114 -14.25 -0.03 2.96
N VAL A 115 -13.58 -1.06 3.48
CA VAL A 115 -12.14 -1.27 3.33
C VAL A 115 -11.88 -2.51 2.48
N ASP A 116 -11.07 -2.37 1.44
CA ASP A 116 -10.49 -3.49 0.70
C ASP A 116 -8.97 -3.50 0.88
N TYR A 117 -8.34 -4.66 0.69
CA TYR A 117 -6.90 -4.82 0.76
C TYR A 117 -6.45 -5.91 -0.19
N GLY A 118 -5.21 -5.80 -0.61
CA GLY A 118 -4.69 -6.67 -1.65
C GLY A 118 -3.22 -6.44 -1.91
N ARG A 119 -2.77 -6.98 -3.04
CA ARG A 119 -1.41 -6.77 -3.51
C ARG A 119 -1.34 -6.71 -5.03
N VAL A 120 -0.18 -6.29 -5.51
CA VAL A 120 0.28 -6.49 -6.89
C VAL A 120 1.61 -7.23 -6.77
N ALA A 121 1.64 -8.52 -7.09
CA ALA A 121 2.89 -9.27 -7.07
C ALA A 121 3.77 -8.87 -8.25
N TYR A 122 5.09 -8.96 -8.08
CA TYR A 122 6.00 -8.78 -9.20
C TYR A 122 7.29 -9.58 -9.04
N VAL A 123 7.94 -9.85 -10.17
CA VAL A 123 9.23 -10.53 -10.24
C VAL A 123 10.19 -9.73 -11.10
N ARG A 124 11.48 -9.79 -10.80
CA ARG A 124 12.51 -9.12 -11.61
C ARG A 124 13.08 -10.08 -12.64
N ARG A 125 13.18 -9.63 -13.89
CA ARG A 125 13.95 -10.30 -14.95
C ARG A 125 15.43 -10.38 -14.57
N PRO A 126 16.24 -11.21 -15.25
CA PRO A 126 17.70 -11.20 -15.05
C PRO A 126 18.36 -9.83 -15.24
N SER A 127 17.75 -8.93 -16.03
CA SER A 127 18.18 -7.53 -16.20
C SER A 127 17.92 -6.64 -14.98
N GLY A 128 17.15 -7.12 -13.99
CA GLY A 128 16.67 -6.36 -12.83
C GLY A 128 15.34 -5.62 -13.07
N GLU A 129 14.82 -5.63 -14.30
CA GLU A 129 13.55 -5.00 -14.67
C GLU A 129 12.37 -5.75 -14.05
N PRO A 130 11.47 -5.07 -13.31
CA PRO A 130 10.29 -5.70 -12.72
C PRO A 130 9.23 -6.04 -13.77
N VAL A 131 8.52 -7.14 -13.57
CA VAL A 131 7.33 -7.56 -14.32
C VAL A 131 6.21 -7.71 -13.29
N PHE A 132 5.21 -6.86 -13.40
CA PHE A 132 4.09 -6.78 -12.48
C PHE A 132 2.93 -7.68 -12.93
N GLU A 133 2.27 -8.30 -11.96
CA GLU A 133 0.99 -8.97 -12.15
C GLU A 133 -0.17 -7.96 -12.04
N GLU A 134 -1.40 -8.40 -12.29
CA GLU A 134 -2.58 -7.57 -12.05
C GLU A 134 -2.88 -7.44 -10.55
N PRO A 135 -3.52 -6.35 -10.09
CA PRO A 135 -3.92 -6.21 -8.70
C PRO A 135 -4.89 -7.31 -8.25
N GLU A 136 -4.51 -8.00 -7.18
CA GLU A 136 -5.25 -9.08 -6.53
C GLU A 136 -5.85 -8.56 -5.20
N MET A 137 -7.15 -8.76 -5.00
CA MET A 137 -7.83 -8.50 -3.72
C MET A 137 -7.84 -9.78 -2.88
N PHE A 138 -7.59 -9.66 -1.58
CA PHE A 138 -7.67 -10.81 -0.69
C PHE A 138 -9.08 -11.01 -0.16
N GLU A 139 -9.68 -12.17 -0.43
CA GLU A 139 -11.01 -12.54 0.08
C GLU A 139 -10.99 -13.08 1.51
N VAL A 140 -9.80 -13.44 2.03
CA VAL A 140 -9.66 -13.92 3.42
C VAL A 140 -9.84 -12.74 4.34
N GLY A 141 -10.86 -12.71 5.21
CA GLY A 141 -11.18 -11.61 6.13
C GLY A 141 -10.04 -11.15 7.05
N VAL A 142 -9.05 -10.47 6.48
CA VAL A 142 -7.94 -9.85 7.18
C VAL A 142 -8.50 -8.57 7.78
N ARG A 143 -8.97 -8.67 9.03
CA ARG A 143 -9.13 -7.47 9.84
C ARG A 143 -7.80 -6.72 9.82
N PRO A 144 -7.80 -5.41 9.48
CA PRO A 144 -6.62 -4.58 9.56
C PRO A 144 -5.90 -4.81 10.90
N ARG A 145 -4.70 -5.38 10.87
CA ARG A 145 -3.86 -5.53 12.07
C ARG A 145 -3.07 -4.25 12.25
N GLU A 146 -2.71 -3.96 13.49
CA GLU A 146 -1.97 -2.74 13.85
C GLU A 146 -0.64 -2.57 13.12
N ILE A 147 -0.09 -3.69 12.62
CA ILE A 147 1.16 -3.74 11.88
C ILE A 147 1.01 -3.54 10.37
N MET A 148 -0.22 -3.55 9.84
CA MET A 148 -0.45 -3.46 8.40
C MET A 148 -0.43 -2.01 7.92
N PRO A 149 0.11 -1.76 6.72
CA PRO A 149 0.07 -0.43 6.13
C PRO A 149 -1.34 0.14 6.07
N GLY A 150 -1.51 1.40 6.48
CA GLY A 150 -2.77 2.12 6.40
C GLY A 150 -3.68 1.93 7.61
N PHE A 151 -3.31 1.06 8.57
CA PHE A 151 -4.10 0.85 9.77
C PHE A 151 -4.25 2.12 10.61
N THR A 152 -3.17 2.91 10.76
CA THR A 152 -3.22 4.16 11.52
C THR A 152 -4.07 5.17 10.78
N LEU A 153 -3.87 5.31 9.46
CA LEU A 153 -4.69 6.21 8.63
C LEU A 153 -6.19 5.87 8.75
N LEU A 154 -6.55 4.60 8.59
CA LEU A 154 -7.93 4.13 8.74
C LEU A 154 -8.48 4.45 10.14
N ARG A 155 -7.70 4.20 11.19
CA ARG A 155 -8.14 4.48 12.56
C ARG A 155 -8.34 5.97 12.81
N GLU A 156 -7.42 6.83 12.38
CA GLU A 156 -7.56 8.26 12.58
C GLU A 156 -8.83 8.78 11.88
N LEU A 157 -9.11 8.30 10.65
CA LEU A 157 -10.31 8.70 9.88
C LEU A 157 -11.64 8.12 10.38
N LEU A 158 -11.62 7.00 11.12
CA LEU A 158 -12.83 6.41 11.71
C LEU A 158 -13.13 6.90 13.13
N ASN A 159 -12.18 7.56 13.80
CA ASN A 159 -12.36 8.12 15.14
C ASN A 159 -12.73 9.62 15.13
N GLU A 160 -12.82 10.24 13.95
CA GLU A 160 -13.37 11.59 13.73
C GLU A 160 -14.90 11.54 13.59
#